data_AF-A0A225WKR9-F1
#
_entry.id   AF-A0A225WKR9-F1
#
_cell.length_a   1.000
_cell.length_b   1.000
_cell.length_c   1.000
_cell.angle_alpha   90.00
_cell.angle_beta   90.00
_cell.angle_gamma   90.00
#
_symmetry.space_group_name_H-M   'P 1'
#
loop_
_entity.id
_entity.type
_entity.pdbx_description
1 polymer ?
#
loop_
_entity_poly.entity_id
_entity_poly.type
_entity_poly.pdbx_seq_one_letter_code
_entity_poly.pdbx_strand_id
1 'polypeptide(L)'
;MPRSGRSLNLREMDSNPPTFDGDIDCVKLNSFLFQFESYFTFIGYDLELDGVTVDLELGQCVRNSAISWYETFMQGPGTPKAWTAMKYALENNFKEPSFQQKIRSALLNIKQRGSYHGYVAKFQEQLRLAPLEPIFAK
;
A
#
# COMPACT_ATOMS: atom_id res chain seq x y z
N MET A 1 35.58 14.38 5.70
CA MET A 1 34.99 13.02 5.75
C MET A 1 34.12 12.83 4.51
N PRO A 2 34.52 12.05 3.51
CA PRO A 2 33.67 11.81 2.35
C PRO A 2 32.54 10.87 2.77
N ARG A 3 31.29 11.33 2.62
CA ARG A 3 30.10 10.50 2.73
C ARG A 3 30.18 9.46 1.61
N SER A 4 30.38 8.21 1.99
CA SER A 4 30.30 7.06 1.08
C SER A 4 28.90 7.06 0.46
N GLY A 5 28.79 7.60 -0.76
CA GLY A 5 27.59 7.47 -1.56
C GLY A 5 27.48 6.00 -1.92
N ARG A 6 26.49 5.30 -1.37
CA ARG A 6 26.06 4.03 -1.98
C ARG A 6 25.66 4.38 -3.40
N SER A 7 26.44 3.93 -4.37
CA SER A 7 25.94 3.81 -5.73
C SER A 7 24.83 2.77 -5.69
N LEU A 8 23.58 3.23 -5.76
CA LEU A 8 22.45 2.36 -6.00
C LEU A 8 22.72 1.68 -7.35
N ASN A 9 23.03 0.38 -7.33
CA ASN A 9 23.10 -0.42 -8.55
C ASN A 9 21.65 -0.72 -8.96
N LEU A 10 20.98 0.30 -9.49
CA LEU A 10 19.59 0.23 -9.92
C LEU A 10 19.49 -0.79 -11.05
N ARG A 11 18.61 -1.77 -10.87
CA ARG A 11 18.30 -2.74 -11.93
C ARG A 11 17.33 -2.11 -12.91
N GLU A 12 17.60 -2.26 -14.21
CA GLU A 12 16.60 -1.95 -15.24
C GLU A 12 15.46 -2.97 -15.16
N MET A 13 14.24 -2.46 -15.31
CA MET A 13 13.02 -3.26 -15.31
C MET A 13 12.20 -2.83 -16.53
N ASP A 14 11.80 -3.79 -17.37
CA ASP A 14 11.02 -3.51 -18.60
C ASP A 14 9.57 -3.07 -18.30
N SER A 15 9.12 -3.22 -17.06
CA SER A 15 7.78 -2.84 -16.62
C SER A 15 7.75 -1.43 -16.05
N ASN A 16 6.70 -0.67 -16.38
CA ASN A 16 6.49 0.66 -15.81
C ASN A 16 6.27 0.60 -14.28
N PRO A 17 6.64 1.67 -13.54
CA PRO A 17 6.30 1.81 -12.14
C PRO A 17 4.78 1.72 -11.91
N PRO A 18 4.34 1.16 -10.77
CA PRO A 18 2.92 1.08 -10.45
C PRO A 18 2.34 2.48 -10.24
N THR A 19 1.08 2.67 -10.61
CA THR A 19 0.40 3.97 -10.46
C THR A 19 -0.84 3.89 -9.58
N PHE A 20 -1.15 4.98 -8.88
CA PHE A 20 -2.34 5.08 -8.04
C PHE A 20 -3.11 6.38 -8.26
N ASP A 21 -4.39 6.25 -8.61
CA ASP A 21 -5.25 7.39 -8.97
C ASP A 21 -5.94 8.07 -7.78
N GLY A 22 -5.84 7.50 -6.58
CA GLY A 22 -6.51 8.03 -5.38
C GLY A 22 -7.95 7.55 -5.20
N ASP A 23 -8.27 6.36 -5.71
CA ASP A 23 -9.54 5.68 -5.43
C ASP A 23 -9.67 5.41 -3.92
N ILE A 24 -10.85 5.70 -3.34
CA ILE A 24 -11.20 5.28 -1.97
C ILE A 24 -11.61 3.80 -2.00
N ASP A 25 -10.62 2.94 -2.16
CA ASP A 25 -10.77 1.49 -2.26
C ASP A 25 -9.57 0.81 -1.60
N CYS A 26 -9.82 0.13 -0.48
CA CYS A 26 -8.79 -0.54 0.29
C CYS A 26 -8.08 -1.66 -0.49
N VAL A 27 -8.76 -2.33 -1.42
CA VAL A 27 -8.17 -3.42 -2.21
C VAL A 27 -7.21 -2.84 -3.24
N LYS A 28 -7.63 -1.79 -3.95
CA LYS A 28 -6.76 -1.09 -4.91
C LYS A 28 -5.56 -0.46 -4.20
N LEU A 29 -5.78 0.20 -3.05
CA LEU A 29 -4.70 0.79 -2.26
C LEU A 29 -3.70 -0.27 -1.78
N ASN A 30 -4.17 -1.39 -1.22
CA ASN A 30 -3.29 -2.48 -0.79
C ASN A 30 -2.53 -3.12 -1.95
N SER A 31 -3.17 -3.27 -3.11
CA SER A 31 -2.52 -3.77 -4.32
C SER A 31 -1.42 -2.81 -4.78
N PHE A 32 -1.68 -1.50 -4.77
CA PHE A 32 -0.69 -0.49 -5.12
C PHE A 32 0.50 -0.52 -4.16
N LEU A 33 0.27 -0.48 -2.84
CA LEU A 33 1.33 -0.52 -1.83
C LEU A 33 2.22 -1.75 -2.00
N PHE A 34 1.61 -2.93 -2.21
CA PHE A 34 2.36 -4.16 -2.43
C PHE A 34 3.20 -4.12 -3.72
N GLN A 35 2.62 -3.64 -4.82
CA GLN A 35 3.33 -3.51 -6.10
C GLN A 35 4.47 -2.49 -6.01
N PHE A 36 4.23 -1.36 -5.34
CA PHE A 36 5.23 -0.31 -5.12
C PHE A 36 6.41 -0.85 -4.30
N GLU A 37 6.13 -1.48 -3.15
CA GLU A 37 7.16 -2.08 -2.29
C GLU A 37 7.97 -3.12 -3.07
N SER A 38 7.30 -3.99 -3.83
CA SER A 38 7.93 -5.04 -4.62
C SER A 38 8.81 -4.48 -5.74
N TYR A 39 8.30 -3.49 -6.47
CA TYR A 39 8.99 -2.87 -7.61
C TYR A 39 10.28 -2.16 -7.17
N PHE A 40 10.19 -1.28 -6.18
CA PHE A 40 11.35 -0.50 -5.75
C PHE A 40 12.37 -1.35 -4.97
N THR A 41 11.92 -2.33 -4.18
CA THR A 41 12.84 -3.32 -3.57
C THR A 41 13.56 -4.13 -4.65
N PHE A 42 12.86 -4.52 -5.73
CA PHE A 42 13.47 -5.29 -6.82
C PHE A 42 14.52 -4.47 -7.58
N ILE A 43 14.22 -3.19 -7.85
CA ILE A 43 15.17 -2.25 -8.47
C ILE A 43 16.41 -2.04 -7.61
N GLY A 44 16.29 -2.20 -6.29
CA GLY A 44 17.41 -2.19 -5.34
C GLY A 44 17.33 -1.08 -4.30
N TYR A 45 16.19 -0.42 -4.15
CA TYR A 45 15.96 0.53 -3.06
C TYR A 45 15.78 -0.19 -1.73
N ASP A 46 16.34 0.40 -0.67
CA ASP A 46 15.98 0.07 0.70
C ASP A 46 14.90 1.05 1.16
N LEU A 47 13.65 0.59 1.25
CA LEU A 47 12.50 1.47 1.52
C LEU A 47 12.59 2.19 2.88
N GLU A 48 13.32 1.64 3.84
CA GLU A 48 13.47 2.24 5.16
C GLU A 48 14.64 3.21 5.21
N LEU A 49 15.74 2.94 4.49
CA LEU A 49 16.93 3.79 4.48
C LEU A 49 16.90 4.89 3.41
N ASP A 50 16.22 4.64 2.28
CA ASP A 50 16.17 5.53 1.12
C ASP A 50 14.88 6.36 1.08
N GLY A 51 14.26 6.58 2.24
CA GLY A 51 12.93 7.21 2.36
C GLY A 51 12.76 8.55 1.62
N VAL A 52 13.80 9.37 1.53
CA VAL A 52 13.77 10.64 0.76
C VAL A 52 13.62 10.39 -0.74
N THR A 53 14.27 9.35 -1.28
CA THR A 53 14.17 9.00 -2.69
C THR A 53 12.85 8.29 -2.97
N VAL A 54 12.45 7.37 -2.09
CA VAL A 54 11.17 6.66 -2.15
C VAL A 54 9.99 7.62 -2.15
N ASP A 55 10.08 8.70 -1.37
CA ASP A 55 9.10 9.79 -1.36
C ASP A 55 8.95 10.47 -2.72
N LEU A 56 10.06 10.75 -3.41
CA LEU A 56 10.04 11.34 -4.75
C LEU A 56 9.46 10.37 -5.78
N GLU A 57 9.82 9.09 -5.69
CA GLU A 57 9.28 8.02 -6.54
C GLU A 57 7.77 7.84 -6.34
N LEU A 58 7.30 7.95 -5.09
CA LEU A 58 5.88 7.96 -4.77
C LEU A 58 5.16 9.11 -5.49
N GLY A 59 5.74 10.30 -5.51
CA GLY A 59 5.22 11.46 -6.24
C GLY A 59 5.04 11.22 -7.75
N GLN A 60 5.87 10.36 -8.36
CA GLN A 60 5.74 9.98 -9.78
C GLN A 60 4.70 8.88 -10.01
N CYS A 61 4.42 8.09 -8.98
CA CYS A 61 3.48 6.97 -9.03
C CYS A 61 2.03 7.41 -8.74
N VAL A 62 1.82 8.49 -7.99
CA VAL A 62 0.47 9.01 -7.71
C VAL A 62 -0.07 9.88 -8.85
N ARG A 63 -1.37 9.76 -9.11
CA ARG A 63 -2.09 10.51 -10.16
C ARG A 63 -3.44 11.02 -9.64
N ASN A 64 -4.12 11.85 -10.43
CA ASN A 64 -5.48 12.32 -10.19
C ASN A 64 -5.68 12.86 -8.75
N SER A 65 -6.60 12.30 -7.96
CA SER A 65 -6.85 12.80 -6.60
C SER A 65 -5.69 12.52 -5.63
N ALA A 66 -4.88 11.49 -5.90
CA ALA A 66 -3.71 11.17 -5.07
C ALA A 66 -2.57 12.18 -5.20
N ILE A 67 -2.43 12.87 -6.34
CA ILE A 67 -1.37 13.87 -6.50
C ILE A 67 -1.62 15.11 -5.62
N SER A 68 -2.88 15.58 -5.53
CA SER A 68 -3.24 16.71 -4.67
C SER A 68 -3.02 16.40 -3.20
N TRP A 69 -3.29 15.15 -2.79
CA TRP A 69 -2.94 14.68 -1.45
C TRP A 69 -1.43 14.70 -1.23
N TYR A 70 -0.65 14.17 -2.17
CA TYR A 70 0.80 14.09 -2.06
C TYR A 70 1.45 15.48 -1.95
N GLU A 71 1.01 16.43 -2.77
CA GLU A 71 1.47 17.82 -2.69
C GLU A 71 1.18 18.46 -1.33
N THR A 72 -0.01 18.22 -0.78
CA THR A 72 -0.41 18.71 0.55
C THR A 72 0.44 18.05 1.64
N PHE A 73 0.68 16.74 1.52
CA PHE A 73 1.53 15.99 2.44
C PHE A 73 2.97 16.52 2.42
N MET A 74 3.53 16.83 1.24
CA MET A 74 4.88 17.42 1.11
C MET A 74 5.02 18.81 1.73
N GLN A 75 3.96 19.61 1.75
CA GLN A 75 3.97 20.95 2.33
C GLN A 75 3.87 20.95 3.87
N GLY A 76 3.54 19.81 4.48
CA GLY A 76 3.44 19.67 5.93
C GLY A 76 4.81 19.84 6.61
N PRO A 77 4.98 20.81 7.53
CA PRO A 77 6.25 20.96 8.24
C PRO A 77 6.52 19.73 9.10
N GLY A 78 7.63 19.04 8.83
CA GLY A 78 8.07 17.87 9.60
C GLY A 78 7.43 16.55 9.18
N THR A 79 6.93 16.42 7.95
CA THR A 79 6.49 15.12 7.44
C THR A 79 7.62 14.10 7.46
N PRO A 80 7.46 12.96 8.16
CA PRO A 80 8.49 11.94 8.19
C PRO A 80 8.61 11.31 6.81
N LYS A 81 9.81 11.38 6.22
CA LYS A 81 10.13 10.77 4.92
C LYS A 81 10.39 9.26 5.01
N ALA A 82 10.07 8.62 6.14
CA ALA A 82 10.16 7.18 6.28
C ALA A 82 9.00 6.52 5.53
N TRP A 83 9.27 5.44 4.80
CA TRP A 83 8.24 4.72 4.05
C TRP A 83 7.05 4.30 4.92
N THR A 84 7.31 3.79 6.12
CA THR A 84 6.28 3.45 7.12
C THR A 84 5.33 4.61 7.43
N ALA A 85 5.83 5.83 7.57
CA ALA A 85 5.01 7.01 7.83
C ALA A 85 4.20 7.43 6.60
N MET A 86 4.79 7.37 5.41
CA MET A 86 4.11 7.67 4.15
C MET A 86 2.97 6.67 3.88
N LYS A 87 3.24 5.38 4.07
CA LYS A 87 2.24 4.31 3.96
C LYS A 87 1.09 4.51 4.94
N TYR A 88 1.38 4.82 6.20
CA TYR A 88 0.34 5.14 7.18
C TYR A 88 -0.51 6.35 6.76
N ALA A 89 0.11 7.40 6.21
CA ALA A 89 -0.60 8.58 5.73
C ALA A 89 -1.48 8.28 4.49
N LEU A 90 -1.00 7.44 3.56
CA LEU A 90 -1.77 6.94 2.42
C LEU A 90 -2.99 6.13 2.89
N GLU A 91 -2.79 5.19 3.81
CA GLU A 91 -3.85 4.39 4.39
C GLU A 91 -4.90 5.29 5.06
N ASN A 92 -4.51 6.25 5.89
CA ASN A 92 -5.50 7.12 6.54
C ASN A 92 -6.32 7.98 5.57
N ASN A 93 -5.80 8.32 4.40
CA ASN A 93 -6.50 9.19 3.45
C ASN A 93 -7.34 8.42 2.43
N PHE A 94 -6.89 7.24 1.98
CA PHE A 94 -7.53 6.50 0.90
C PHE A 94 -8.19 5.19 1.34
N LYS A 95 -7.97 4.74 2.58
CA LYS A 95 -8.67 3.57 3.13
C LYS A 95 -10.11 3.94 3.42
N GLU A 96 -11.03 3.16 2.89
CA GLU A 96 -12.45 3.35 3.14
C GLU A 96 -12.77 3.16 4.64
N PRO A 97 -13.39 4.16 5.31
CA PRO A 97 -13.67 4.11 6.75
C PRO A 97 -14.50 2.90 7.20
N SER A 98 -15.44 2.45 6.36
CA SER A 98 -16.33 1.31 6.66
C SER A 98 -15.79 -0.04 6.21
N PHE A 99 -14.56 -0.12 5.69
CA PHE A 99 -14.05 -1.33 5.06
C PHE A 99 -14.07 -2.56 5.98
N GLN A 100 -13.58 -2.40 7.22
CA GLN A 100 -13.59 -3.48 8.22
C GLN A 100 -15.01 -3.98 8.50
N GLN A 101 -15.98 -3.07 8.61
CA GLN A 101 -17.38 -3.44 8.83
C GLN A 101 -17.98 -4.14 7.61
N LYS A 102 -17.60 -3.73 6.39
CA LYS A 102 -18.02 -4.39 5.15
C LYS A 102 -17.48 -5.81 5.07
N ILE A 103 -16.19 -6.03 5.35
CA ILE A 103 -15.60 -7.37 5.33
C ILE A 103 -16.22 -8.27 6.42
N ARG A 104 -16.40 -7.76 7.64
CA ARG A 104 -17.10 -8.51 8.71
C ARG A 104 -18.51 -8.90 8.31
N SER A 105 -19.26 -7.95 7.75
CA SER A 105 -20.62 -8.20 7.26
C SER A 105 -20.63 -9.20 6.12
N ALA A 106 -19.68 -9.12 5.19
CA ALA A 106 -19.54 -10.09 4.11
C ALA A 106 -19.30 -11.49 4.67
N LEU A 107 -18.29 -11.67 5.52
CA LEU A 107 -17.94 -12.95 6.16
C LEU A 107 -19.12 -13.58 6.91
N LEU A 108 -19.86 -12.79 7.70
CA LEU A 108 -21.04 -13.26 8.44
C LEU A 108 -22.19 -13.68 7.51
N ASN A 109 -22.29 -13.10 6.32
CA ASN A 109 -23.34 -13.41 5.35
C ASN A 109 -22.97 -14.54 4.38
N ILE A 110 -21.72 -15.03 4.37
CA ILE A 110 -21.34 -16.20 3.58
C ILE A 110 -22.02 -17.44 4.18
N LYS A 111 -23.04 -17.94 3.48
CA LYS A 111 -23.69 -19.22 3.78
C LYS A 111 -23.25 -20.27 2.78
N GLN A 112 -23.05 -21.51 3.24
CA GLN A 112 -22.80 -22.64 2.34
C GLN A 112 -24.06 -22.93 1.52
N ARG A 113 -24.06 -22.50 0.25
CA ARG A 113 -25.16 -22.75 -0.72
C ARG A 113 -24.79 -23.79 -1.79
N GLY A 114 -23.57 -24.33 -1.75
CA GLY A 114 -23.03 -25.26 -2.74
C GLY A 114 -22.02 -26.21 -2.09
N SER A 115 -21.00 -26.62 -2.86
CA SER A 115 -19.96 -27.51 -2.35
C SER A 115 -19.19 -26.88 -1.18
N TYR A 116 -18.73 -27.72 -0.25
CA TYR A 116 -17.87 -27.30 0.86
C TYR A 116 -16.65 -26.54 0.35
N HIS A 117 -15.99 -27.04 -0.69
CA HIS A 117 -14.81 -26.40 -1.25
C HIS A 117 -15.12 -24.99 -1.79
N GLY A 118 -16.25 -24.81 -2.50
CA GLY A 118 -16.65 -23.49 -3.00
C GLY A 118 -17.00 -22.50 -1.89
N TYR A 119 -17.54 -22.98 -0.78
CA TYR A 119 -17.74 -22.16 0.42
C TYR A 119 -16.41 -21.74 1.04
N VAL A 120 -15.50 -22.68 1.27
CA VAL A 120 -14.18 -22.41 1.88
C VAL A 120 -13.39 -21.41 1.04
N ALA A 121 -13.37 -21.57 -0.29
CA ALA A 121 -12.67 -20.65 -1.19
C ALA A 121 -13.20 -19.21 -1.07
N LYS A 122 -14.53 -19.02 -1.10
CA LYS A 122 -15.15 -17.70 -0.94
C LYS A 122 -14.86 -17.08 0.43
N PHE A 123 -14.90 -17.90 1.48
CA PHE A 123 -14.60 -17.43 2.83
C PHE A 123 -13.13 -16.99 2.96
N GLN A 124 -12.19 -17.78 2.44
CA GLN A 124 -10.76 -17.45 2.43
C GLN A 124 -10.46 -16.21 1.59
N GLU A 125 -11.11 -16.03 0.45
CA GLU A 125 -10.95 -14.84 -0.39
C GLU A 125 -11.35 -13.56 0.36
N GLN A 126 -12.49 -13.57 1.06
CA GLN A 126 -12.91 -12.44 1.89
C GLN A 126 -12.02 -12.25 3.11
N LEU A 127 -11.55 -13.34 3.72
CA LEU A 127 -10.64 -13.28 4.87
C LEU A 127 -9.28 -12.69 4.51
N ARG A 128 -8.76 -12.95 3.29
CA ARG A 128 -7.53 -12.34 2.77
C ARG A 128 -7.61 -10.82 2.71
N LEU A 129 -8.79 -10.28 2.48
CA LEU A 129 -9.03 -8.84 2.40
C LEU A 129 -9.21 -8.18 3.76
N ALA A 130 -9.44 -8.94 4.83
CA ALA A 130 -9.45 -8.41 6.18
C ALA A 130 -8.00 -8.11 6.58
N PRO A 131 -7.60 -6.84 6.79
CA PRO A 131 -6.44 -6.59 7.61
C PRO A 131 -6.74 -7.20 8.97
N LEU A 132 -6.04 -8.29 9.31
CA LEU A 132 -5.96 -8.74 10.69
C LEU A 132 -5.24 -7.62 11.42
N GLU A 133 -6.00 -6.66 11.96
CA GLU A 133 -5.46 -5.69 12.91
C GLU A 133 -4.64 -6.48 13.93
N PRO A 134 -3.33 -6.21 14.08
CA PRO A 134 -2.45 -7.01 14.94
C PRO A 134 -2.88 -7.04 16.40
N ILE A 135 -3.86 -6.21 16.79
CA ILE A 135 -4.55 -6.20 18.07
C ILE A 135 -5.15 -7.58 18.43
N PHE A 136 -5.38 -8.47 17.45
CA PHE A 136 -5.86 -9.85 17.69
C PHE A 136 -4.77 -10.93 17.60
N ALA A 137 -3.54 -10.58 17.26
CA ALA A 137 -2.38 -11.47 17.33
C ALA A 137 -1.63 -11.18 18.64
N LYS A 138 -2.17 -11.74 19.73
CA LYS A 138 -1.63 -11.89 21.10
C LYS A 138 -0.41 -11.05 21.51
#